data_AF-A0A0F5JX10-F1
#
_entry.id   AF-A0A0F5JX10-F1
#
_cell.length_a   1.000
_cell.length_b   1.000
_cell.length_c   1.000
_cell.angle_alpha   90.00
_cell.angle_beta   90.00
_cell.angle_gamma   90.00
#
_symmetry.space_group_name_H-M   'P 1'
#
loop_
_entity.id
_entity.type
_entity.pdbx_description
1 polymer ?
#
loop_
_entity_poly.entity_id
_entity_poly.type
_entity_poly.pdbx_seq_one_letter_code
_entity_poly.pdbx_strand_id
1 'polypeptide(L)'
;MLKRANDGDVGAAQDVLSVMAYILAPSNPRPIPDFVRQYLSDALYRVARRQCDADTALNLKRPGRRKRPHMDKRLAADLVRQGVQNGAAVEEACWQAAEFINEIAERNAHIGRWHRFNGEVIQPEALMTWYYEMKDELDAIHRAAGEA
;
A
#
# COMPACT_ATOMS: atom_id res chain seq x y z
N MET A 1 12.34 -16.81 6.65
CA MET A 1 10.87 -16.85 6.84
C MET A 1 10.42 -15.79 7.84
N LEU A 2 10.91 -15.81 9.09
CA LEU A 2 10.55 -14.84 10.14
C LEU A 2 10.78 -13.36 9.73
N LYS A 3 11.92 -13.05 9.11
CA LYS A 3 12.19 -11.70 8.59
C LYS A 3 11.12 -11.23 7.61
N ARG A 4 10.71 -12.09 6.66
CA ARG A 4 9.65 -11.78 5.69
C ARG A 4 8.29 -11.55 6.37
N ALA A 5 7.95 -12.35 7.38
CA ALA A 5 6.75 -12.14 8.18
C ALA A 5 6.76 -10.79 8.91
N ASN A 6 7.89 -10.42 9.52
CA ASN A 6 8.09 -9.12 10.15
C ASN A 6 8.04 -7.95 9.16
N ASP A 7 8.50 -8.18 7.92
CA ASP A 7 8.42 -7.22 6.81
C ASP A 7 7.00 -7.12 6.20
N GLY A 8 6.01 -7.85 6.74
CA GLY A 8 4.61 -7.78 6.33
C GLY A 8 4.25 -8.61 5.10
N ASP A 9 4.97 -9.71 4.85
CA ASP A 9 4.57 -10.77 3.93
C ASP A 9 3.54 -11.69 4.60
N VAL A 10 2.29 -11.62 4.14
CA VAL A 10 1.15 -12.34 4.74
C VAL A 10 1.31 -13.86 4.63
N GLY A 11 1.82 -14.37 3.50
CA GLY A 11 2.02 -15.81 3.34
C GLY A 11 3.10 -16.32 4.31
N ALA A 12 4.21 -15.60 4.40
CA ALA A 12 5.25 -15.92 5.38
C ALA A 12 4.76 -15.79 6.83
N ALA A 13 3.86 -14.84 7.13
CA ALA A 13 3.25 -14.70 8.45
C ALA A 13 2.33 -15.88 8.79
N GLN A 14 1.54 -16.38 7.83
CA GLN A 14 0.71 -17.58 8.00
C GLN A 14 1.57 -18.83 8.29
N ASP A 15 2.66 -19.02 7.55
CA ASP A 15 3.58 -20.14 7.77
C ASP A 15 4.24 -20.06 9.16
N VAL A 16 4.72 -18.87 9.54
CA VAL A 16 5.34 -18.64 10.85
C VAL A 16 4.36 -18.89 11.99
N LEU A 17 3.12 -18.40 11.88
CA LEU A 17 2.10 -18.62 12.91
C LEU A 17 1.71 -20.08 13.04
N SER A 18 1.66 -20.83 11.93
CA SER A 18 1.40 -22.27 11.93
C SER A 18 2.51 -23.03 12.68
N VAL A 19 3.77 -22.66 12.46
CA VAL A 19 4.91 -23.22 13.22
C VAL A 19 4.86 -22.80 14.69
N MET A 20 4.53 -21.54 14.99
CA MET A 20 4.38 -21.07 16.36
C MET A 20 3.26 -21.80 17.11
N ALA A 21 2.14 -22.10 16.44
CA ALA A 21 1.04 -22.86 17.03
C ALA A 21 1.49 -24.26 17.50
N TYR A 22 2.32 -24.94 16.70
CA TYR A 22 2.92 -26.21 17.10
C TYR A 22 3.90 -26.05 18.29
N ILE A 23 4.66 -24.96 18.32
CA ILE A 23 5.60 -24.67 19.43
C ILE A 23 4.86 -24.40 20.75
N LEU A 24 3.72 -23.70 20.67
CA LEU A 24 2.91 -23.31 21.84
C LEU A 24 1.96 -24.42 22.31
N ALA A 25 1.82 -25.50 21.54
CA ALA A 25 0.91 -26.58 21.87
C ALA A 25 1.29 -27.18 23.24
N PRO A 26 0.31 -27.48 24.13
CA PRO A 26 0.58 -28.09 25.42
C PRO A 26 1.31 -29.44 25.33
N SER A 27 1.17 -30.13 24.20
CA SER A 27 1.85 -31.38 23.89
C SER A 27 3.34 -31.21 23.56
N ASN A 28 3.82 -29.98 23.38
CA ASN A 28 5.22 -29.69 23.16
C ASN A 28 5.87 -29.30 24.50
N PRO A 29 6.66 -30.20 25.11
CA PRO A 29 7.28 -29.95 26.42
C PRO A 29 8.47 -28.99 26.34
N ARG A 30 8.86 -28.54 25.15
CA ARG A 30 10.05 -27.71 24.96
C ARG A 30 9.76 -26.26 25.35
N PRO A 31 10.76 -25.56 25.92
CA PRO A 31 10.62 -24.15 26.22
C PRO A 31 10.35 -23.33 24.96
N ILE A 32 9.50 -22.31 25.09
CA ILE A 32 9.14 -21.42 23.98
C ILE A 32 10.38 -20.61 23.56
N PRO A 33 10.84 -20.70 22.30
CA PRO A 33 11.98 -19.93 21.80
C PRO A 33 11.77 -18.41 21.95
N ASP A 34 12.86 -17.67 22.16
CA ASP A 34 12.81 -16.21 22.37
C ASP A 34 12.13 -15.48 21.23
N PHE A 35 12.36 -15.89 19.98
CA PHE A 35 11.75 -15.24 18.82
C PHE A 35 10.22 -15.35 18.81
N VAL A 36 9.66 -16.45 19.32
CA VAL A 36 8.21 -16.64 19.43
C VAL A 36 7.64 -15.76 20.52
N ARG A 37 8.32 -15.72 21.68
CA ARG A 37 7.96 -14.84 22.79
C ARG A 37 7.97 -13.37 22.35
N GLN A 38 9.03 -12.94 21.66
CA GLN A 38 9.16 -11.58 21.16
C GLN A 38 8.05 -11.24 20.16
N TYR A 39 7.85 -12.08 19.13
CA TYR A 39 6.85 -11.86 18.09
C TYR A 39 5.44 -11.70 18.66
N LEU A 40 5.05 -12.58 19.59
CA LEU A 40 3.73 -12.53 20.22
C LEU A 40 3.61 -11.40 21.23
N SER A 41 4.67 -11.11 22.00
CA SER A 41 4.67 -9.98 22.94
C SER A 41 4.46 -8.66 22.20
N ASP A 42 5.18 -8.44 21.10
CA ASP A 42 5.05 -7.24 20.28
C ASP A 42 3.67 -7.13 19.62
N ALA A 43 3.09 -8.26 19.18
CA ALA A 43 1.73 -8.28 18.65
C ALA A 43 0.68 -7.96 19.73
N LEU A 44 0.73 -8.63 20.88
CA LEU A 44 -0.20 -8.41 21.99
C LEU A 44 -0.10 -6.99 22.55
N TYR A 45 1.11 -6.43 22.66
CA TYR A 45 1.33 -5.06 23.10
C TYR A 45 0.60 -4.06 22.19
N ARG A 46 0.75 -4.21 20.87
CA ARG A 46 0.10 -3.33 19.87
C ARG A 46 -1.43 -3.42 19.94
N VAL A 47 -1.98 -4.62 20.10
CA VAL A 47 -3.43 -4.83 20.26
C VAL A 47 -3.93 -4.22 21.58
N ALA A 48 -3.26 -4.50 22.70
CA ALA A 48 -3.66 -4.01 24.03
C ALA A 48 -3.64 -2.48 24.12
N ARG A 49 -2.71 -1.83 23.41
CA ARG A 49 -2.62 -0.37 23.29
C ARG A 49 -3.59 0.23 22.26
N ARG A 50 -4.46 -0.58 21.64
CA ARG A 50 -5.40 -0.19 20.56
C ARG A 50 -4.70 0.48 19.37
N GLN A 51 -3.43 0.15 19.11
CA GLN A 51 -2.68 0.70 17.97
C GLN A 51 -3.10 0.07 16.64
N CYS A 52 -3.54 -1.20 16.66
CA CYS A 52 -4.09 -1.89 15.50
C CYS A 52 -4.99 -3.07 15.90
N ASP A 53 -5.69 -3.63 14.93
CA ASP A 53 -6.43 -4.89 15.10
C ASP A 53 -5.49 -6.10 15.18
N ALA A 54 -6.01 -7.24 15.63
CA ALA A 54 -5.24 -8.46 15.84
C ALA A 54 -4.60 -8.99 14.53
N ASP A 55 -5.33 -8.95 13.43
CA ASP A 55 -4.83 -9.39 12.12
C ASP A 55 -3.61 -8.55 11.70
N THR A 56 -3.67 -7.25 11.94
CA THR A 56 -2.60 -6.32 11.64
C THR A 56 -1.40 -6.50 12.56
N ALA A 57 -1.64 -6.71 13.85
CA ALA A 57 -0.58 -6.96 14.82
C ALA A 57 0.18 -8.27 14.51
N LEU A 58 -0.52 -9.28 14.01
CA LEU A 58 0.05 -10.57 13.62
C LEU A 58 0.62 -10.59 12.20
N ASN A 59 0.68 -9.44 11.52
CA ASN A 59 1.11 -9.28 10.13
C ASN A 59 0.29 -10.11 9.11
N LEU A 60 -0.92 -10.55 9.50
CA LEU A 60 -1.91 -11.19 8.64
C LEU A 60 -2.67 -10.18 7.78
N LYS A 61 -2.68 -8.92 8.22
CA LYS A 61 -3.04 -7.74 7.43
C LYS A 61 -1.94 -6.71 7.56
N ARG A 62 -1.73 -5.89 6.53
CA ARG A 62 -0.78 -4.77 6.62
C ARG A 62 -1.42 -3.60 7.36
N PRO A 63 -0.77 -3.02 8.39
CA PRO A 63 -1.28 -1.83 9.06
C PRO A 63 -1.37 -0.68 8.07
N GLY A 64 -2.54 -0.05 7.97
CA GLY A 64 -2.67 1.32 7.50
C GLY A 64 -2.01 1.66 6.17
N ARG A 65 -1.79 0.70 5.25
CA ARG A 65 -1.38 1.05 3.89
C ARG A 65 -2.59 1.79 3.31
N ARG A 66 -2.48 3.11 3.12
CA ARG A 66 -3.45 3.91 2.34
C ARG A 66 -3.96 3.00 1.24
N LYS A 67 -5.27 2.68 1.28
CA LYS A 67 -5.90 1.61 0.49
C LYS A 67 -5.25 1.64 -0.89
N ARG A 68 -4.74 0.54 -1.45
CA ARG A 68 -4.09 0.52 -2.78
C ARG A 68 -4.78 1.49 -3.78
N PRO A 69 -6.13 1.53 -3.85
CA PRO A 69 -6.88 2.56 -4.59
C PRO A 69 -6.45 4.00 -4.35
N HIS A 70 -6.25 4.45 -3.11
CA HIS A 70 -5.85 5.82 -2.78
C HIS A 70 -4.45 6.18 -3.29
N MET A 71 -3.47 5.25 -3.23
CA MET A 71 -2.13 5.53 -3.78
C MET A 71 -2.15 5.59 -5.31
N ASP A 72 -2.99 4.78 -5.93
CA ASP A 72 -3.13 4.71 -7.37
C ASP A 72 -3.90 5.96 -7.88
N LYS A 73 -4.98 6.34 -7.17
CA LYS A 73 -5.67 7.63 -7.33
C LYS A 73 -4.70 8.80 -7.23
N ARG A 74 -3.85 8.83 -6.20
CA ARG A 74 -2.89 9.93 -5.99
C ARG A 74 -1.84 9.99 -7.09
N LEU A 75 -1.30 8.86 -7.53
CA LEU A 75 -0.31 8.80 -8.60
C LEU A 75 -0.91 9.28 -9.93
N ALA A 76 -2.13 8.84 -10.24
CA ALA A 76 -2.83 9.24 -11.46
C ALA A 76 -3.26 10.72 -11.41
N ALA A 77 -3.74 11.19 -10.26
CA ALA A 77 -4.08 12.60 -10.04
C ALA A 77 -2.86 13.54 -10.14
N ASP A 78 -1.67 13.08 -9.74
CA ASP A 78 -0.45 13.88 -9.88
C ASP A 78 -0.03 14.06 -11.35
N LEU A 79 -0.26 13.07 -12.22
CA LEU A 79 -0.08 13.25 -13.68
C LEU A 79 -1.01 14.34 -14.23
N VAL A 80 -2.29 14.30 -13.87
CA VAL A 80 -3.27 15.33 -14.27
C VAL A 80 -2.82 16.70 -13.77
N ARG A 81 -2.39 16.79 -12.51
CA ARG A 81 -1.87 18.04 -11.92
C ARG A 81 -0.67 18.59 -12.68
N GLN A 82 0.28 17.74 -13.07
CA GLN A 82 1.44 18.14 -13.88
C GLN A 82 1.01 18.70 -15.24
N GLY A 83 0.06 18.06 -15.92
CA GLY A 83 -0.52 18.58 -17.16
C GLY A 83 -1.15 19.96 -16.98
N VAL A 84 -1.95 20.13 -15.93
CA VAL A 84 -2.59 21.42 -15.59
C VAL A 84 -1.55 22.50 -15.27
N GLN A 85 -0.50 22.16 -14.52
CA GLN A 85 0.60 23.10 -14.22
C GLN A 85 1.38 23.52 -15.48
N ASN A 86 1.45 22.64 -16.47
CA ASN A 86 2.06 22.92 -17.77
C ASN A 86 1.12 23.69 -18.73
N GLY A 87 -0.08 24.08 -18.27
CA GLY A 87 -1.00 24.93 -19.01
C GLY A 87 -2.12 24.20 -19.76
N ALA A 88 -2.23 22.88 -19.64
CA ALA A 88 -3.32 22.12 -20.25
C ALA A 88 -4.65 22.34 -19.50
N ALA A 89 -5.77 22.29 -20.22
CA ALA A 89 -7.08 22.22 -19.59
C ALA A 89 -7.21 20.91 -18.80
N VAL A 90 -8.01 20.91 -17.71
CA VAL A 90 -8.16 19.72 -16.84
C VAL A 90 -8.64 18.50 -17.63
N GLU A 91 -9.60 18.69 -18.55
CA GLU A 91 -10.13 17.63 -19.40
C GLU A 91 -9.06 17.04 -20.32
N GLU A 92 -8.25 17.90 -20.93
CA GLU A 92 -7.14 17.50 -21.80
C GLU A 92 -6.05 16.75 -21.01
N ALA A 93 -5.71 17.25 -19.81
CA ALA A 93 -4.75 16.60 -18.91
C ALA A 93 -5.25 15.22 -18.43
N CYS A 94 -6.56 15.05 -18.23
CA CYS A 94 -7.16 13.76 -17.89
C CYS A 94 -7.05 12.78 -19.06
N TRP A 95 -7.31 13.24 -20.30
CA TRP A 95 -7.16 12.42 -21.50
C TRP A 95 -5.73 11.94 -21.69
N GLN A 96 -4.76 12.85 -21.64
CA GLN A 96 -3.33 12.52 -21.78
C GLN A 96 -2.85 11.56 -20.69
N ALA A 97 -3.29 11.77 -19.45
CA ALA A 97 -2.95 10.87 -18.34
C ALA A 97 -3.55 9.47 -18.51
N ALA A 98 -4.80 9.36 -18.99
CA ALA A 98 -5.42 8.06 -19.27
C ALA A 98 -4.67 7.30 -20.36
N GLU A 99 -4.35 7.97 -21.46
CA GLU A 99 -3.60 7.39 -22.57
C GLU A 99 -2.23 6.87 -22.11
N PHE A 100 -1.48 7.68 -21.37
CA PHE A 100 -0.18 7.31 -20.82
C PHE A 100 -0.25 6.10 -19.88
N ILE A 101 -1.21 6.06 -18.95
CA ILE A 101 -1.34 4.95 -18.00
C ILE A 101 -1.71 3.66 -18.74
N ASN A 102 -2.65 3.74 -19.68
CA ASN A 102 -3.09 2.58 -20.46
C ASN A 102 -1.95 2.06 -21.36
N GLU A 103 -1.17 2.93 -22.01
CA GLU A 103 -0.02 2.55 -22.82
C GLU A 103 1.06 1.82 -22.00
N ILE A 104 1.34 2.29 -20.77
CA ILE A 104 2.27 1.63 -19.85
C ILE A 104 1.74 0.27 -19.42
N ALA A 105 0.44 0.16 -19.12
CA ALA A 105 -0.20 -1.08 -18.73
C ALA A 105 -0.16 -2.12 -19.86
N GLU A 106 -0.51 -1.73 -21.08
CA GLU A 106 -0.51 -2.58 -22.28
C GLU A 106 0.89 -3.10 -22.63
N ARG A 107 1.92 -2.26 -22.50
CA ARG A 107 3.30 -2.65 -22.80
C ARG A 107 3.89 -3.66 -21.82
N ASN A 108 3.13 -4.07 -20.79
CA ASN A 108 3.64 -4.89 -19.69
C ASN A 108 5.00 -4.36 -19.17
N ALA A 109 5.17 -3.03 -19.20
CA ALA A 109 6.34 -2.37 -18.68
C ALA A 109 6.26 -2.47 -17.15
N HIS A 110 6.62 -3.64 -16.60
CA HIS A 110 6.52 -4.01 -15.18
C HIS A 110 7.50 -3.24 -14.29
N ILE A 111 7.82 -1.99 -14.63
CA ILE A 111 8.83 -1.19 -13.98
C ILE A 111 8.16 -0.24 -12.99
N GLY A 112 8.37 -0.49 -11.70
CA GLY A 112 8.10 0.48 -10.64
C GLY A 112 6.63 0.61 -10.22
N ARG A 113 6.20 1.84 -9.94
CA ARG A 113 4.91 2.14 -9.27
C ARG A 113 3.68 1.94 -10.18
N TRP A 114 3.88 1.82 -11.50
CA TRP A 114 2.83 1.74 -12.52
C TRP A 114 2.28 0.34 -12.77
N HIS A 115 2.95 -0.71 -12.25
CA HIS A 115 2.46 -2.10 -12.35
C HIS A 115 1.03 -2.29 -11.81
N ARG A 116 0.53 -1.32 -11.05
CA ARG A 116 -0.73 -1.37 -10.30
C ARG A 116 -1.96 -1.09 -11.15
N PHE A 117 -1.78 -0.50 -12.33
CA PHE A 117 -2.85 -0.23 -13.29
C PHE A 117 -2.99 -1.34 -14.34
N ASN A 118 -2.29 -2.47 -14.17
CA ASN A 118 -2.36 -3.57 -15.12
C ASN A 118 -3.74 -4.26 -15.10
N GLY A 119 -4.30 -4.51 -16.28
CA GLY A 119 -5.57 -5.22 -16.45
C GLY A 119 -6.83 -4.37 -16.29
N GLU A 120 -6.69 -3.06 -16.05
CA GLU A 120 -7.80 -2.11 -15.98
C GLU A 120 -7.60 -1.01 -17.02
N VAL A 121 -8.63 -0.75 -17.86
CA VAL A 121 -8.63 0.41 -18.77
C VAL A 121 -9.11 1.62 -17.99
N ILE A 122 -8.22 2.60 -17.79
CA ILE A 122 -8.55 3.83 -17.08
C ILE A 122 -9.25 4.79 -18.02
N GLN A 123 -10.39 5.30 -17.57
CA GLN A 123 -11.19 6.29 -18.28
C GLN A 123 -10.84 7.73 -17.80
N PRO A 124 -10.81 8.73 -18.70
CA PRO A 124 -10.55 10.13 -18.33
C PRO A 124 -11.49 10.68 -17.25
N GLU A 125 -12.76 10.27 -17.21
CA GLU A 125 -13.75 10.73 -16.24
C GLU A 125 -13.41 10.27 -14.81
N ALA A 126 -12.86 9.05 -14.68
CA ALA A 126 -12.39 8.54 -13.40
C ALA A 126 -11.20 9.36 -12.89
N LEU A 127 -10.27 9.72 -13.79
CA LEU A 127 -9.12 10.58 -13.46
C LEU A 127 -9.54 11.98 -13.05
N MET A 128 -10.54 12.56 -13.71
CA MET A 128 -11.07 13.87 -13.34
C MET A 128 -11.62 13.85 -11.91
N THR A 129 -12.40 12.82 -11.57
CA THR A 129 -12.90 12.63 -10.20
C THR A 129 -11.76 12.50 -9.20
N TRP A 130 -10.76 11.66 -9.49
CA TRP A 130 -9.63 11.43 -8.60
C TRP A 130 -8.74 12.67 -8.44
N TYR A 131 -8.58 13.47 -9.49
CA TYR A 131 -7.84 14.72 -9.45
C TYR A 131 -8.48 15.68 -8.45
N TYR A 132 -9.78 15.94 -8.56
CA TYR A 132 -10.46 16.83 -7.61
C TYR A 132 -10.50 16.29 -6.17
N GLU A 133 -10.61 14.97 -5.99
CA GLU A 133 -10.50 14.35 -4.66
C GLU A 133 -9.12 14.53 -4.02
N MET A 134 -8.05 14.54 -4.82
CA MET A 134 -6.67 14.53 -4.34
C MET A 134 -5.97 15.89 -4.43
N LYS A 135 -6.59 16.89 -5.09
CA LYS A 135 -5.96 18.18 -5.41
C LYS A 135 -5.37 18.87 -4.18
N ASP A 136 -6.17 19.04 -3.13
CA ASP A 136 -5.72 19.73 -1.91
C ASP A 136 -4.58 19.00 -1.22
N GLU A 137 -4.61 17.66 -1.25
CA GLU A 137 -3.52 16.84 -0.71
C GLU A 137 -2.24 17.05 -1.53
N LEU A 138 -2.33 16.94 -2.86
CA LEU A 138 -1.21 17.13 -3.78
C LEU A 138 -0.60 18.52 -3.63
N ASP A 139 -1.43 19.56 -3.56
CA ASP A 139 -0.98 20.93 -3.38
C ASP A 139 -0.30 21.14 -2.02
N ALA A 140 -0.71 20.43 -0.96
CA ALA A 140 -0.02 20.45 0.33
C ALA A 140 1.36 19.77 0.25
N ILE A 141 1.46 18.62 -0.43
CA ILE A 141 2.71 17.87 -0.59
C ILE A 141 3.73 18.70 -1.39
N HIS A 142 3.31 19.29 -2.50
CA HIS A 142 4.20 20.04 -3.37
C HIS A 142 4.61 21.39 -2.76
N ARG A 143 3.74 22.03 -1.97
CA ARG A 143 4.13 23.20 -1.17
C ARG A 143 5.22 22.84 -0.15
N ALA A 144 5.04 21.76 0.59
CA ALA A 144 6.04 21.29 1.55
C ALA A 144 7.37 20.88 0.89
N ALA A 145 7.34 20.43 -0.36
CA ALA A 145 8.53 20.08 -1.12
C ALA A 145 9.23 21.28 -1.78
N GLY A 146 8.52 22.37 -2.05
CA GLY A 146 9.07 23.60 -2.64
C GLY A 146 9.66 24.58 -1.61
N GLU A 147 9.41 24.36 -0.31
CA GLU A 147 9.95 25.15 0.81
C GLU A 147 11.20 24.49 1.47
N ALA A 148 11.73 23.41 0.88
CA ALA A 148 12.92 22.67 1.34
C ALA A 148 14.08 22.79 0.36
#